data_AF-A0A2V0P5J7-F1
#
_entry.id   AF-A0A2V0P5J7-F1
#
_cell.length_a   1.000
_cell.length_b   1.000
_cell.length_c   1.000
_cell.angle_alpha   90.00
_cell.angle_beta   90.00
_cell.angle_gamma   90.00
#
_symmetry.space_group_name_H-M   'P 1'
#
loop_
_entity.id
_entity.type
_entity.pdbx_description
1 polymer ?
#
loop_
_entity_poly.entity_id
_entity_poly.type
_entity_poly.pdbx_seq_one_letter_code
_entity_poly.pdbx_strand_id
1 'polypeptide(L)'
;MATRTARSVALVLVLQFVAAAASAARAEAPWQAGTLSGPILVLSLGSMRPVSGPAARPAGWDTGACAGACRDTDGCAGWSFCWRDGGCGAKGECDAYIKQLQPPGPPPGPERVPVPWFGRHNGPVAACTAEGRWPAKACTLRGAPEGGAALPAVTEGPAAEGWVSGRMPQASAGPGCPIGVSGRTCRACAESQSPADCLACVARARLFRPPRSSSSDAGAGAAPGAPTAVEACTGCAALPDAAHREACAACVADFGVGSHCASCLRPSAAPSGGYNATSSAECFGCVVAGGAELRDTTACSECFVSRSGGAVDTPGCVACVANTTRSARARAGCGGCHETSVLGDGRAGCLGCLEAAGIDSDEKAAACGACSVPALTQVAKQCYGCLAAIQPGGAAMCARLGQKPGRPLPPDAAGLAPKYYSCLSATNDSPSGPSDCFTCLTIPRYVYSERCLLCRTGLKQESAQWCPQCWHPGMQPERAQECQRCLARTTYAEGFAKCVFGGGGEGGDGVKGSPGRRRRRRGV
;
A
#
# COMPACT_ATOMS: atom_id res chain seq x y z
N MET A 1 -2.05 87.96 -40.73
CA MET A 1 -1.93 86.60 -41.31
C MET A 1 -0.53 86.09 -41.05
N ALA A 2 -0.33 85.43 -39.91
CA ALA A 2 0.94 84.82 -39.51
C ALA A 2 0.73 83.99 -38.22
N THR A 3 1.31 82.79 -38.24
CA THR A 3 2.04 82.11 -37.15
C THR A 3 1.37 81.71 -35.82
N ARG A 4 1.43 80.38 -35.56
CA ARG A 4 1.88 79.68 -34.31
C ARG A 4 0.98 79.86 -33.06
N THR A 5 0.77 78.92 -32.15
CA THR A 5 1.67 77.90 -31.59
C THR A 5 0.88 76.89 -30.75
N ALA A 6 1.43 75.68 -30.66
CA ALA A 6 1.13 74.51 -29.82
C ALA A 6 0.49 74.71 -28.43
N ARG A 7 -0.30 73.71 -28.00
CA ARG A 7 -0.01 72.91 -26.80
C ARG A 7 -0.83 71.62 -26.74
N SER A 8 -0.12 70.51 -26.87
CA SER A 8 -0.55 69.16 -26.53
C SER A 8 -0.65 69.00 -25.01
N VAL A 9 -1.73 68.39 -24.51
CA VAL A 9 -1.71 67.62 -23.25
C VAL A 9 -2.51 66.35 -23.50
N ALA A 10 -1.78 65.25 -23.68
CA ALA A 10 -2.32 63.90 -23.76
C ALA A 10 -2.69 63.41 -22.35
N LEU A 11 -3.97 63.08 -22.16
CA LEU A 11 -4.46 62.39 -20.98
C LEU A 11 -4.16 60.89 -21.15
N VAL A 12 -3.01 60.44 -20.63
CA VAL A 12 -2.69 59.01 -20.52
C VAL A 12 -3.49 58.44 -19.35
N LEU A 13 -4.51 57.66 -19.69
CA LEU A 13 -5.30 56.86 -18.76
C LEU A 13 -4.41 55.73 -18.21
N VAL A 14 -3.78 55.96 -17.06
CA VAL A 14 -3.09 54.91 -16.30
C VAL A 14 -4.17 54.07 -15.62
N LEU A 15 -4.57 52.97 -16.27
CA LEU A 15 -5.21 51.83 -15.61
C LEU A 15 -4.25 51.30 -14.54
N GLN A 16 -4.49 51.65 -13.28
CA GLN A 16 -3.92 50.92 -12.16
C GLN A 16 -4.60 49.56 -12.07
N PHE A 17 -4.09 48.60 -12.84
CA PHE A 17 -4.17 47.19 -12.47
C PHE A 17 -3.36 47.03 -11.18
N VAL A 18 -4.03 47.18 -10.04
CA VAL A 18 -3.56 46.58 -8.79
C VAL A 18 -3.71 45.07 -8.98
N ALA A 19 -2.71 44.47 -9.62
CA ALA A 19 -2.42 43.07 -9.45
C ALA A 19 -2.08 42.89 -7.98
N ALA A 20 -3.09 42.56 -7.18
CA ALA A 20 -2.89 41.92 -5.90
C ALA A 20 -2.21 40.58 -6.18
N ALA A 21 -0.89 40.63 -6.35
CA ALA A 21 -0.03 39.51 -6.09
C ALA A 21 -0.27 39.18 -4.61
N ALA A 22 -1.22 38.26 -4.39
CA ALA A 22 -1.32 37.53 -3.15
C ALA A 22 -0.01 36.76 -3.02
N SER A 23 1.00 37.44 -2.48
CA SER A 23 2.08 36.81 -1.76
C SER A 23 1.36 35.91 -0.76
N ALA A 24 1.29 34.61 -1.09
CA ALA A 24 0.89 33.57 -0.17
C ALA A 24 1.98 33.52 0.91
N ALA A 25 2.01 34.54 1.76
CA ALA A 25 2.54 34.41 3.10
C ALA A 25 1.82 33.17 3.63
N ARG A 26 2.60 32.12 3.92
CA ARG A 26 2.12 30.98 4.68
C ARG A 26 1.61 31.56 5.98
N ALA A 27 0.34 31.93 6.02
CA ALA A 27 -0.34 32.27 7.26
C ALA A 27 -0.16 31.02 8.12
N GLU A 28 0.73 31.13 9.11
CA GLU A 28 0.95 30.09 10.09
C GLU A 28 -0.43 29.77 10.65
N ALA A 29 -0.89 28.54 10.42
CA ALA A 29 -2.16 28.13 10.98
C ALA A 29 -2.02 28.24 12.50
N PRO A 30 -2.94 28.93 13.20
CA PRO A 30 -2.87 29.03 14.65
C PRO A 30 -2.86 27.61 15.22
N TRP A 31 -1.85 27.32 16.02
CA TRP A 31 -1.68 26.03 16.66
C TRP A 31 -1.61 26.18 18.16
N GLN A 32 -2.04 25.15 18.86
CA GLN A 32 -2.11 25.06 20.31
C GLN A 32 -1.41 23.77 20.74
N ALA A 33 -0.69 23.83 21.86
CA ALA A 33 -0.13 22.63 22.48
C ALA A 33 -1.29 21.72 22.91
N GLY A 34 -1.26 20.46 22.51
CA GLY A 34 -2.31 19.49 22.83
C GLY A 34 -2.82 18.72 21.61
N THR A 35 -3.82 17.87 21.84
CA THR A 35 -4.37 16.96 20.82
C THR A 35 -5.85 17.23 20.54
N LEU A 36 -6.29 17.04 19.30
CA LEU A 36 -7.71 17.05 18.96
C LEU A 36 -8.26 15.64 19.09
N SER A 37 -9.25 15.48 19.97
CA SER A 37 -10.02 14.24 20.09
C SER A 37 -11.00 14.08 18.92
N GLY A 38 -11.42 12.86 18.63
CA GLY A 38 -12.44 12.56 17.61
C GLY A 38 -11.95 11.65 16.48
N PRO A 39 -12.83 11.31 15.51
CA PRO A 39 -12.49 10.41 14.42
C PRO A 39 -11.34 10.99 13.58
N ILE A 40 -10.30 10.17 13.37
CA ILE A 40 -9.21 10.48 12.44
C ILE A 40 -9.74 10.27 11.03
N LEU A 41 -9.74 11.32 10.22
CA LEU A 41 -10.02 11.19 8.79
C LEU A 41 -8.82 10.65 8.04
N VAL A 42 -7.61 11.13 8.35
CA VAL A 42 -6.39 10.77 7.62
C VAL A 42 -5.20 10.74 8.57
N LEU A 43 -4.28 9.81 8.34
CA LEU A 43 -2.96 9.80 8.99
C LEU A 43 -1.87 9.87 7.93
N SER A 44 -1.20 11.02 7.75
CA SER A 44 -0.10 11.08 6.79
C SER A 44 1.12 10.32 7.30
N LEU A 45 1.46 9.21 6.64
CA LEU A 45 2.69 8.45 6.86
C LEU A 45 3.89 9.00 6.09
N GLY A 46 3.66 9.92 5.15
CA GLY A 46 4.72 10.53 4.36
C GLY A 46 5.79 11.15 5.25
N SER A 47 5.39 11.76 6.36
CA SER A 47 6.27 12.38 7.36
C SER A 47 7.21 11.42 8.10
N MET A 48 7.02 10.10 7.96
CA MET A 48 7.75 9.06 8.68
C MET A 48 8.55 8.11 7.79
N ARG A 49 8.40 8.20 6.46
CA ARG A 49 9.27 7.43 5.56
C ARG A 49 10.64 8.11 5.47
N PRO A 50 11.75 7.37 5.58
CA PRO A 50 13.03 7.88 5.15
C PRO A 50 12.94 8.13 3.64
N VAL A 51 12.87 9.40 3.26
CA VAL A 51 13.03 9.79 1.86
C VAL A 51 14.49 9.53 1.51
N SER A 52 14.73 8.51 0.70
CA SER A 52 16.04 8.27 0.10
C SER A 52 16.28 9.34 -0.97
N GLY A 53 16.65 10.54 -0.55
CA GLY A 53 17.00 11.67 -1.42
C GLY A 53 16.89 13.01 -0.69
N PRO A 54 17.84 13.95 -0.85
CA PRO A 54 17.85 15.24 -0.16
C PRO A 54 16.76 16.23 -0.62
N ALA A 55 15.95 15.89 -1.63
CA ALA A 55 15.09 16.84 -2.34
C ALA A 55 13.57 16.73 -2.08
N ALA A 56 13.04 15.61 -1.58
CA ALA A 56 11.60 15.47 -1.36
C ALA A 56 11.28 15.58 0.14
N ARG A 57 10.71 16.72 0.58
CA ARG A 57 10.07 16.81 1.89
C ARG A 57 8.64 16.29 1.75
N PRO A 58 8.27 15.18 2.40
CA PRO A 58 6.95 14.60 2.25
C PRO A 58 5.87 15.49 2.90
N ALA A 59 4.62 15.35 2.46
CA ALA A 59 3.49 16.05 3.07
C ALA A 59 3.38 15.71 4.57
N GLY A 60 3.19 16.74 5.41
CA GLY A 60 3.07 16.61 6.87
C GLY A 60 4.40 16.46 7.64
N TRP A 61 5.56 16.77 7.05
CA TRP A 61 6.86 16.67 7.73
C TRP A 61 7.06 17.66 8.89
N ASP A 62 6.29 18.75 8.89
CA ASP A 62 6.23 19.77 9.94
C ASP A 62 4.77 20.18 10.20
N THR A 63 4.55 21.03 11.22
CA THR A 63 3.22 21.53 11.59
C THR A 63 2.55 22.29 10.44
N GLY A 64 3.29 23.11 9.69
CA GLY A 64 2.76 23.90 8.58
C GLY A 64 2.28 23.05 7.40
N ALA A 65 3.01 21.97 7.09
CA ALA A 65 2.66 20.99 6.07
C ALA A 65 1.48 20.12 6.53
N CYS A 66 1.38 19.81 7.83
CA CYS A 66 0.22 19.11 8.39
C CYS A 66 -1.04 19.98 8.32
N ALA A 67 -0.92 21.26 8.69
CA ALA A 67 -1.99 22.24 8.55
C ALA A 67 -2.39 22.49 7.08
N GLY A 68 -1.41 22.59 6.18
CA GLY A 68 -1.64 22.72 4.74
C GLY A 68 -2.38 21.51 4.17
N ALA A 69 -1.98 20.30 4.56
CA ALA A 69 -2.68 19.08 4.17
C ALA A 69 -4.14 19.09 4.64
N CYS A 70 -4.43 19.53 5.87
CA CYS A 70 -5.80 19.68 6.32
C CYS A 70 -6.58 20.71 5.50
N ARG A 71 -5.99 21.87 5.23
CA ARG A 71 -6.63 22.93 4.41
C ARG A 71 -7.00 22.44 3.01
N ASP A 72 -6.15 21.60 2.42
CA ASP A 72 -6.35 21.05 1.09
C ASP A 72 -7.27 19.81 1.08
N THR A 73 -7.69 19.33 2.25
CA THR A 73 -8.56 18.15 2.42
C THR A 73 -10.00 18.60 2.66
N ASP A 74 -10.90 18.29 1.73
CA ASP A 74 -12.34 18.50 1.94
C ASP A 74 -12.82 17.75 3.20
N GLY A 75 -13.63 18.41 4.01
CA GLY A 75 -14.14 17.89 5.27
C GLY A 75 -13.14 17.91 6.43
N CYS A 76 -11.87 18.29 6.22
CA CYS A 76 -10.93 18.44 7.31
C CYS A 76 -11.22 19.69 8.13
N ALA A 77 -11.57 19.48 9.40
CA ALA A 77 -11.86 20.54 10.35
C ALA A 77 -10.69 20.82 11.30
N GLY A 78 -9.70 19.92 11.38
CA GLY A 78 -8.56 20.10 12.29
C GLY A 78 -7.44 19.12 12.03
N TRP A 79 -6.30 19.37 12.66
CA TRP A 79 -5.08 18.58 12.49
C TRP A 79 -4.31 18.49 13.81
N SER A 80 -3.54 17.43 13.97
CA SER A 80 -2.60 17.22 15.07
C SER A 80 -1.28 16.69 14.54
N PHE A 81 -0.18 17.20 15.07
CA PHE A 81 1.19 16.86 14.69
C PHE A 81 1.99 16.47 15.92
N CYS A 82 2.66 15.32 15.86
CA CYS A 82 3.53 14.84 16.93
C CYS A 82 4.93 15.45 16.78
N TRP A 83 5.30 16.41 17.62
CA TRP A 83 6.60 17.09 17.52
C TRP A 83 7.70 16.43 18.35
N ARG A 84 7.36 15.49 19.24
CA ARG A 84 8.29 14.86 20.19
C ARG A 84 8.96 13.63 19.59
N ASP A 85 10.30 13.55 19.69
CA ASP A 85 11.09 12.44 19.15
C ASP A 85 10.78 11.07 19.80
N GLY A 86 10.39 11.06 21.08
CA GLY A 86 9.96 9.85 21.81
C GLY A 86 8.53 9.39 21.54
N GLY A 87 7.81 10.09 20.65
CA GLY A 87 6.42 9.87 20.33
C GLY A 87 5.44 10.62 21.24
N CYS A 88 4.17 10.63 20.85
CA CYS A 88 3.11 11.46 21.42
C CYS A 88 1.91 10.64 21.87
N GLY A 89 1.14 11.20 22.79
CA GLY A 89 -0.02 10.52 23.38
C GLY A 89 0.35 9.52 24.47
N ALA A 90 -0.66 8.88 25.05
CA ALA A 90 -0.47 7.92 26.14
C ALA A 90 0.15 6.60 25.65
N LYS A 91 0.79 5.87 26.57
CA LYS A 91 1.32 4.53 26.32
C LYS A 91 0.19 3.60 25.82
N GLY A 92 0.42 2.90 24.70
CA GLY A 92 -0.54 1.99 24.08
C GLY A 92 -1.68 2.63 23.30
N GLU A 93 -1.77 3.96 23.24
CA GLU A 93 -2.86 4.67 22.54
C GLU A 93 -2.84 4.41 21.02
N CYS A 94 -1.65 4.44 20.41
CA CYS A 94 -1.48 4.14 18.99
C CYS A 94 -1.82 2.67 18.70
N ASP A 95 -1.40 1.75 19.57
CA ASP A 95 -1.70 0.32 19.41
C ASP A 95 -3.20 0.03 19.52
N ALA A 96 -3.90 0.69 20.46
CA ALA A 96 -5.34 0.56 20.62
C ALA A 96 -6.09 1.05 19.39
N TYR A 97 -5.68 2.20 18.84
CA TYR A 97 -6.24 2.73 17.59
C TYR A 97 -6.00 1.78 16.41
N ILE A 98 -4.78 1.23 16.26
CA ILE A 98 -4.46 0.22 15.23
C ILE A 98 -5.41 -0.98 15.35
N LYS A 99 -5.62 -1.49 16.57
CA LYS A 99 -6.50 -2.63 16.82
C LYS A 99 -7.95 -2.34 16.45
N GLN A 100 -8.45 -1.12 16.70
CA GLN A 100 -9.82 -0.72 16.31
C GLN A 100 -10.03 -0.70 14.80
N LEU A 101 -8.95 -0.45 14.03
CA LEU A 101 -9.01 -0.51 12.57
C LEU A 101 -8.96 -1.94 12.01
N GLN A 102 -8.62 -2.93 12.84
CA GLN A 102 -8.63 -4.35 12.47
C GLN A 102 -10.00 -4.95 12.81
N PRO A 103 -10.86 -5.30 11.84
CA PRO A 103 -12.10 -6.02 12.11
C PRO A 103 -11.80 -7.42 12.66
N PRO A 104 -12.73 -8.06 13.39
CA PRO A 104 -12.61 -9.48 13.75
C PRO A 104 -12.61 -10.34 12.47
N GLY A 105 -11.49 -10.99 12.17
CA GLY A 105 -11.28 -11.83 10.99
C GLY A 105 -9.79 -11.93 10.61
N PRO A 106 -9.41 -12.78 9.61
CA PRO A 106 -8.03 -12.81 9.10
C PRO A 106 -7.61 -11.41 8.59
N PRO A 107 -6.31 -11.06 8.67
CA PRO A 107 -5.85 -9.69 8.62
C PRO A 107 -6.38 -8.99 7.36
N PRO A 108 -7.10 -7.85 7.49
CA PRO A 108 -7.49 -7.09 6.31
C PRO A 108 -6.21 -6.70 5.55
N GLY A 109 -6.31 -6.61 4.23
CA GLY A 109 -5.26 -6.00 3.43
C GLY A 109 -4.92 -4.59 3.95
N PRO A 110 -3.77 -4.03 3.56
CA PRO A 110 -3.24 -2.75 4.07
C PRO A 110 -4.12 -1.51 3.81
N GLU A 111 -5.34 -1.68 3.32
CA GLU A 111 -6.17 -0.70 2.61
C GLU A 111 -7.35 -0.16 3.44
N ARG A 112 -7.69 -0.78 4.59
CA ARG A 112 -8.75 -0.26 5.50
C ARG A 112 -8.27 0.84 6.44
N VAL A 113 -6.98 1.12 6.45
CA VAL A 113 -6.46 2.28 7.16
C VAL A 113 -6.56 3.49 6.23
N PRO A 114 -6.97 4.68 6.71
CA PRO A 114 -7.09 5.88 5.88
C PRO A 114 -5.82 6.29 5.11
N VAL A 115 -4.70 5.61 5.34
CA VAL A 115 -3.53 5.60 4.48
C VAL A 115 -3.00 4.17 4.34
N PRO A 116 -2.83 3.64 3.11
CA PRO A 116 -2.15 2.37 2.91
C PRO A 116 -0.76 2.43 3.54
N TRP A 117 -0.35 1.36 4.23
CA TRP A 117 0.93 1.21 4.95
C TRP A 117 0.98 1.67 6.42
N PHE A 118 -0.16 1.83 7.09
CA PHE A 118 -0.15 1.88 8.56
C PHE A 118 0.03 0.47 9.09
N GLY A 119 1.11 0.24 9.84
CA GLY A 119 1.42 -1.09 10.35
C GLY A 119 2.38 -1.90 9.46
N ARG A 120 2.45 -3.19 9.81
CA ARG A 120 3.66 -4.03 9.82
C ARG A 120 4.06 -4.66 8.47
N HIS A 121 3.98 -3.95 7.36
CA HIS A 121 4.46 -4.45 6.07
C HIS A 121 5.46 -3.47 5.42
N ASN A 122 6.74 -3.55 5.83
CA ASN A 122 7.97 -3.39 5.02
C ASN A 122 9.26 -3.22 5.86
N GLY A 123 9.47 -4.02 6.91
CA GLY A 123 10.72 -4.03 7.72
C GLY A 123 10.61 -3.31 9.07
N PRO A 124 11.65 -3.40 9.95
CA PRO A 124 11.58 -3.06 11.38
C PRO A 124 11.63 -1.54 11.64
N VAL A 125 10.66 -0.80 11.11
CA VAL A 125 10.36 0.57 11.54
C VAL A 125 8.96 0.55 12.16
N ALA A 126 8.91 0.91 13.43
CA ALA A 126 7.80 0.66 14.33
C ALA A 126 6.59 1.56 14.01
N ALA A 127 5.41 0.96 13.82
CA ALA A 127 4.15 1.65 13.50
C ALA A 127 3.64 2.53 14.65
N CYS A 128 3.95 2.09 15.87
CA CYS A 128 3.89 2.87 17.09
C CYS A 128 5.29 2.80 17.71
N THR A 129 5.62 3.68 18.65
CA THR A 129 6.87 3.51 19.41
C THR A 129 6.86 2.17 20.18
N ALA A 130 7.98 1.75 20.76
CA ALA A 130 8.02 0.54 21.60
C ALA A 130 7.02 0.59 22.77
N GLU A 131 6.59 1.79 23.16
CA GLU A 131 5.58 2.03 24.19
C GLU A 131 4.15 2.08 23.63
N GLY A 132 3.94 1.82 22.34
CA GLY A 132 2.63 1.94 21.71
C GLY A 132 2.14 3.38 21.60
N ARG A 133 3.04 4.37 21.56
CA ARG A 133 2.71 5.79 21.32
C ARG A 133 2.75 6.13 19.84
N TRP A 134 2.17 7.26 19.48
CA TRP A 134 2.28 7.78 18.13
C TRP A 134 3.73 8.18 17.83
N PRO A 135 4.33 7.74 16.72
CA PRO A 135 5.70 8.10 16.38
C PRO A 135 5.88 9.59 16.12
N ALA A 136 7.13 10.06 16.28
CA ALA A 136 7.52 11.43 15.96
C ALA A 136 7.13 11.81 14.52
N LYS A 137 6.71 13.06 14.34
CA LYS A 137 6.24 13.64 13.08
C LYS A 137 4.97 13.01 12.53
N ALA A 138 4.25 12.18 13.28
CA ALA A 138 2.92 11.74 12.89
C ALA A 138 1.99 12.95 12.71
N CYS A 139 1.34 13.04 11.55
CA CYS A 139 0.32 14.05 11.26
C CYS A 139 -1.05 13.38 11.10
N THR A 140 -2.01 13.76 11.93
CA THR A 140 -3.40 13.30 11.85
C THR A 140 -4.32 14.44 11.42
N LEU A 141 -5.22 14.17 10.48
CA LEU A 141 -6.29 15.06 10.06
C LEU A 141 -7.61 14.60 10.68
N ARG A 142 -8.43 15.54 11.12
CA ARG A 142 -9.70 15.32 11.84
C ARG A 142 -10.84 15.94 11.05
N GLY A 143 -11.95 15.23 11.01
CA GLY A 143 -13.16 15.66 10.32
C GLY A 143 -14.05 16.48 11.21
N ALA A 144 -14.92 17.27 10.59
CA ALA A 144 -16.05 17.80 11.33
C ALA A 144 -16.90 16.63 11.88
N PRO A 145 -17.35 16.68 13.14
CA PRO A 145 -18.35 15.75 13.64
C PRO A 145 -19.60 15.77 12.74
N GLU A 146 -20.26 14.61 12.63
CA GLU A 146 -21.53 14.49 11.89
C GLU A 146 -22.56 15.53 12.39
N GLY A 147 -23.30 16.14 11.45
CA GLY A 147 -24.28 17.18 11.77
C GLY A 147 -23.71 18.59 11.92
N GLY A 148 -22.44 18.82 11.58
CA GLY A 148 -21.84 20.15 11.58
C GLY A 148 -21.52 20.70 12.98
N ALA A 149 -21.43 19.83 13.98
CA ALA A 149 -21.02 20.25 15.31
C ALA A 149 -19.57 20.76 15.30
N ALA A 150 -19.24 21.66 16.23
CA ALA A 150 -17.86 22.13 16.37
C ALA A 150 -16.93 20.97 16.76
N LEU A 151 -15.70 20.98 16.25
CA LEU A 151 -14.68 20.04 16.70
C LEU A 151 -14.51 20.10 18.24
N PRO A 152 -14.18 18.95 18.87
CA PRO A 152 -13.86 18.90 20.29
C PRO A 152 -12.75 19.89 20.66
N ALA A 153 -12.80 20.43 21.89
CA ALA A 153 -11.73 21.25 22.46
C ALA A 153 -10.37 20.54 22.31
N VAL A 154 -9.31 21.33 22.09
CA VAL A 154 -7.95 20.81 22.21
C VAL A 154 -7.78 20.33 23.65
N THR A 155 -7.41 19.07 23.82
CA THR A 155 -7.14 18.51 25.14
C THR A 155 -5.67 18.71 25.48
N GLU A 156 -5.41 19.09 26.73
CA GLU A 156 -4.09 19.28 27.30
C GLU A 156 -3.83 18.22 28.39
N GLY A 157 -2.56 17.94 28.70
CA GLY A 157 -2.17 16.98 29.74
C GLY A 157 -1.40 15.74 29.22
N PRO A 158 -1.20 14.70 30.06
CA PRO A 158 -0.33 13.56 29.72
C PRO A 158 -0.73 12.81 28.44
N ALA A 159 -2.03 12.68 28.18
CA ALA A 159 -2.56 12.07 26.95
C ALA A 159 -2.37 12.97 25.70
N ALA A 160 -2.08 14.25 25.89
CA ALA A 160 -1.81 15.21 24.82
C ALA A 160 -0.31 15.56 24.69
N GLU A 161 0.55 14.92 25.49
CA GLU A 161 1.98 15.23 25.54
C GLU A 161 2.65 14.99 24.18
N GLY A 162 3.43 15.98 23.73
CA GLY A 162 4.12 15.96 22.44
C GLY A 162 3.25 16.32 21.23
N TRP A 163 1.96 16.58 21.41
CA TRP A 163 1.09 17.02 20.32
C TRP A 163 1.05 18.54 20.17
N VAL A 164 0.98 18.97 18.92
CA VAL A 164 0.59 20.33 18.52
C VAL A 164 -0.59 20.19 17.57
N SER A 165 -1.67 20.93 17.79
CA SER A 165 -2.89 20.82 16.99
C SER A 165 -3.41 22.18 16.55
N GLY A 166 -4.19 22.20 15.48
CA GLY A 166 -4.87 23.39 15.01
C GLY A 166 -6.22 23.06 14.39
N ARG A 167 -7.12 24.04 14.37
CA ARG A 167 -8.44 23.95 13.73
C ARG A 167 -8.41 24.66 12.39
N MET A 168 -9.16 24.14 11.44
CA MET A 168 -9.40 24.78 10.14
C MET A 168 -10.74 25.51 10.17
N PRO A 169 -10.79 26.80 9.78
CA PRO A 169 -12.04 27.50 9.56
C PRO A 169 -12.91 26.69 8.59
N GLN A 170 -14.10 26.31 9.04
CA GLN A 170 -15.07 25.62 8.21
C GLN A 170 -16.02 26.66 7.63
N ALA A 171 -15.72 27.14 6.42
CA ALA A 171 -16.60 28.03 5.68
C ALA A 171 -17.22 27.25 4.51
N SER A 172 -18.45 27.60 4.14
CA SER A 172 -18.98 27.21 2.85
C SER A 172 -18.23 27.99 1.77
N ALA A 173 -17.80 27.32 0.71
CA ALA A 173 -17.13 27.95 -0.42
C ALA A 173 -18.07 28.79 -1.31
N GLY A 174 -19.38 28.77 -1.04
CA GLY A 174 -20.40 29.54 -1.75
C GLY A 174 -21.81 28.97 -1.59
N PRO A 175 -22.85 29.67 -2.05
CA PRO A 175 -24.23 29.18 -2.00
C PRO A 175 -24.36 27.78 -2.65
N GLY A 176 -24.97 26.84 -1.94
CA GLY A 176 -25.14 25.45 -2.39
C GLY A 176 -23.95 24.52 -2.11
N CYS A 177 -22.82 25.03 -1.61
CA CYS A 177 -21.68 24.20 -1.20
C CYS A 177 -21.81 23.78 0.28
N PRO A 178 -21.69 22.49 0.60
CA PRO A 178 -21.61 22.03 1.97
C PRO A 178 -20.44 22.68 2.71
N ILE A 179 -20.60 22.89 4.01
CA ILE A 179 -19.53 23.42 4.88
C ILE A 179 -18.36 22.44 4.86
N GLY A 180 -17.14 22.98 4.75
CA GLY A 180 -15.92 22.17 4.73
C GLY A 180 -15.56 21.58 3.36
N VAL A 181 -16.39 21.78 2.34
CA VAL A 181 -16.07 21.44 0.95
C VAL A 181 -15.40 22.64 0.29
N SER A 182 -14.22 22.43 -0.30
CA SER A 182 -13.48 23.46 -1.02
C SER A 182 -14.25 23.94 -2.25
N GLY A 183 -14.01 25.19 -2.67
CA GLY A 183 -14.67 25.75 -3.86
C GLY A 183 -14.36 24.99 -5.15
N ARG A 184 -13.18 24.38 -5.23
CA ARG A 184 -12.79 23.50 -6.34
C ARG A 184 -13.69 22.26 -6.39
N THR A 185 -13.87 21.60 -5.25
CA THR A 185 -14.69 20.39 -5.15
C THR A 185 -16.15 20.67 -5.37
N CYS A 186 -16.65 21.77 -4.78
CA CYS A 186 -18.03 22.18 -4.99
C CYS A 186 -18.32 22.48 -6.46
N ARG A 187 -17.41 23.18 -7.16
CA ARG A 187 -17.55 23.42 -8.61
C ARG A 187 -17.55 22.12 -9.41
N ALA A 188 -16.61 21.22 -9.12
CA ALA A 188 -16.54 19.92 -9.81
C ALA A 188 -17.81 19.09 -9.62
N CYS A 189 -18.38 19.08 -8.41
CA CYS A 189 -19.64 18.39 -8.16
C CYS A 189 -20.85 19.09 -8.80
N ALA A 190 -20.87 20.43 -8.82
CA ALA A 190 -21.92 21.19 -9.50
C ALA A 190 -21.97 20.92 -11.02
N GLU A 191 -20.81 20.61 -11.62
CA GLU A 191 -20.67 20.25 -13.03
C GLU A 191 -20.95 18.75 -13.30
N SER A 192 -21.19 17.94 -12.28
CA SER A 192 -21.48 16.50 -12.44
C SER A 192 -22.94 16.24 -12.85
N GLN A 193 -23.23 15.04 -13.36
CA GLN A 193 -24.59 14.66 -13.77
C GLN A 193 -25.57 14.58 -12.58
N SER A 194 -25.08 14.29 -11.38
CA SER A 194 -25.86 14.30 -10.14
C SER A 194 -25.11 15.08 -9.04
N PRO A 195 -25.26 16.41 -8.98
CA PRO A 195 -24.54 17.24 -8.01
C PRO A 195 -24.76 16.85 -6.55
N ALA A 196 -26.00 16.48 -6.20
CA ALA A 196 -26.33 16.05 -4.84
C ALA A 196 -25.60 14.75 -4.45
N ASP A 197 -25.57 13.75 -5.34
CA ASP A 197 -24.87 12.49 -5.09
C ASP A 197 -23.35 12.69 -5.03
N CYS A 198 -22.79 13.57 -5.87
CA CYS A 198 -21.37 13.92 -5.83
C CYS A 198 -21.01 14.56 -4.48
N LEU A 199 -21.76 15.57 -4.04
CA LEU A 199 -21.51 16.25 -2.76
C LEU A 199 -21.69 15.31 -1.56
N ALA A 200 -22.70 14.43 -1.60
CA ALA A 200 -22.91 13.42 -0.56
C ALA A 200 -21.77 12.39 -0.53
N CYS A 201 -21.26 11.97 -1.69
CA CYS A 201 -20.11 11.07 -1.78
C CYS A 201 -18.84 11.73 -1.22
N VAL A 202 -18.55 12.98 -1.61
CA VAL A 202 -17.37 13.73 -1.12
C VAL A 202 -17.42 13.89 0.40
N ALA A 203 -18.58 14.20 0.95
CA ALA A 203 -18.75 14.36 2.39
C ALA A 203 -18.49 13.06 3.17
N ARG A 204 -18.68 11.89 2.53
CA ARG A 204 -18.47 10.56 3.13
C ARG A 204 -17.11 9.95 2.82
N ALA A 205 -16.38 10.47 1.83
CA ALA A 205 -15.10 9.91 1.40
C ALA A 205 -14.04 10.03 2.51
N ARG A 206 -13.56 8.89 3.02
CA ARG A 206 -12.59 8.84 4.12
C ARG A 206 -11.12 8.92 3.69
N LEU A 207 -10.84 9.12 2.40
CA LEU A 207 -9.46 9.09 1.86
C LEU A 207 -9.02 10.41 1.23
N PHE A 208 -7.78 10.78 1.55
CA PHE A 208 -7.08 11.91 0.93
C PHE A 208 -5.94 11.47 0.02
N ARG A 209 -5.88 12.09 -1.16
CA ARG A 209 -4.67 12.20 -1.98
C ARG A 209 -4.26 13.68 -1.97
N PRO A 210 -3.03 14.06 -1.57
CA PRO A 210 -2.58 15.42 -1.76
C PRO A 210 -2.60 15.78 -3.25
N PRO A 211 -3.09 16.97 -3.63
CA PRO A 211 -3.03 17.42 -5.01
C PRO A 211 -1.57 17.34 -5.48
N ARG A 212 -1.38 16.67 -6.63
CA ARG A 212 -0.09 16.34 -7.25
C ARG A 212 0.95 17.46 -7.04
N SER A 213 1.99 17.23 -6.21
CA SER A 213 3.29 17.84 -6.52
C SER A 213 3.84 17.10 -7.74
N SER A 214 4.46 17.85 -8.64
CA SER A 214 4.96 17.42 -9.93
C SER A 214 5.77 16.12 -9.89
N SER A 215 5.30 15.12 -10.66
CA SER A 215 6.07 14.20 -11.52
C SER A 215 7.25 13.35 -11.02
N SER A 216 7.62 13.29 -9.74
CA SER A 216 8.67 12.32 -9.31
C SER A 216 8.42 11.64 -7.96
N ASP A 217 7.48 12.14 -7.16
CA ASP A 217 7.38 11.76 -5.75
C ASP A 217 6.26 10.74 -5.50
N ALA A 218 6.05 9.83 -6.45
CA ALA A 218 5.10 8.73 -6.31
C ALA A 218 5.58 7.75 -5.23
N GLY A 219 5.26 8.06 -3.98
CA GLY A 219 5.34 7.10 -2.88
C GLY A 219 4.59 5.84 -3.27
N ALA A 220 5.32 4.72 -3.35
CA ALA A 220 4.79 3.41 -3.68
C ALA A 220 3.60 3.08 -2.76
N GLY A 221 2.39 3.11 -3.31
CA GLY A 221 1.15 2.85 -2.59
C GLY A 221 -0.12 3.20 -3.37
N ALA A 222 -0.08 4.20 -4.25
CA ALA A 222 -1.14 4.46 -5.21
C ALA A 222 -0.54 4.47 -6.63
N ALA A 223 -1.10 3.67 -7.53
CA ALA A 223 -0.64 3.63 -8.92
C ALA A 223 -0.61 5.05 -9.51
N PRO A 224 0.43 5.43 -10.28
CA PRO A 224 0.44 6.67 -11.04
C PRO A 224 -0.88 6.80 -11.80
N GLY A 225 -1.67 7.82 -11.45
CA GLY A 225 -2.97 8.04 -12.07
C GLY A 225 -4.18 7.99 -11.14
N ALA A 226 -4.20 7.27 -10.02
CA ALA A 226 -5.43 7.07 -9.20
C ALA A 226 -6.22 8.38 -8.91
N PRO A 227 -7.56 8.41 -9.07
CA PRO A 227 -8.33 9.64 -8.97
C PRO A 227 -8.27 10.27 -7.57
N THR A 228 -8.50 11.58 -7.47
CA THR A 228 -8.82 12.21 -6.17
C THR A 228 -10.20 11.76 -5.68
N ALA A 229 -10.52 11.95 -4.39
CA ALA A 229 -11.87 11.66 -3.86
C ALA A 229 -12.96 12.41 -4.65
N VAL A 230 -12.67 13.66 -5.03
CA VAL A 230 -13.53 14.47 -5.89
C VAL A 230 -13.73 13.83 -7.25
N GLU A 231 -12.63 13.45 -7.93
CA GLU A 231 -12.69 12.80 -9.25
C GLU A 231 -13.47 11.47 -9.19
N ALA A 232 -13.28 10.70 -8.12
CA ALA A 232 -13.99 9.45 -7.87
C ALA A 232 -15.49 9.69 -7.66
N CYS A 233 -15.86 10.65 -6.82
CA CYS A 233 -17.25 11.00 -6.54
C CYS A 233 -17.94 11.65 -7.75
N THR A 234 -17.24 12.45 -8.55
CA THR A 234 -17.76 12.93 -9.84
C THR A 234 -17.96 11.77 -10.82
N GLY A 235 -17.08 10.77 -10.80
CA GLY A 235 -17.22 9.54 -11.59
C GLY A 235 -18.44 8.73 -11.13
N CYS A 236 -18.60 8.53 -9.82
CA CYS A 236 -19.79 7.88 -9.27
C CYS A 236 -21.06 8.63 -9.68
N ALA A 237 -21.08 9.96 -9.54
CA ALA A 237 -22.23 10.78 -9.92
C ALA A 237 -22.55 10.76 -11.43
N ALA A 238 -21.61 10.34 -12.28
CA ALA A 238 -21.79 10.16 -13.72
C ALA A 238 -22.31 8.77 -14.10
N LEU A 239 -22.59 7.88 -13.14
CA LEU A 239 -23.22 6.58 -13.42
C LEU A 239 -24.72 6.77 -13.66
N PRO A 240 -25.30 6.10 -14.68
CA PRO A 240 -26.67 6.35 -15.11
C PRO A 240 -27.72 5.90 -14.08
N ASP A 241 -27.46 4.80 -13.38
CA ASP A 241 -28.41 4.17 -12.45
C ASP A 241 -28.15 4.55 -10.99
N ALA A 242 -29.21 4.79 -10.22
CA ALA A 242 -29.11 5.23 -8.82
C ALA A 242 -28.45 4.17 -7.91
N ALA A 243 -28.74 2.88 -8.11
CA ALA A 243 -28.11 1.81 -7.34
C ALA A 243 -26.61 1.70 -7.65
N HIS A 244 -26.20 1.92 -8.91
CA HIS A 244 -24.79 2.00 -9.28
C HIS A 244 -24.10 3.22 -8.64
N ARG A 245 -24.75 4.40 -8.63
CA ARG A 245 -24.23 5.61 -7.96
C ARG A 245 -24.04 5.37 -6.46
N GLU A 246 -25.03 4.79 -5.80
CA GLU A 246 -24.98 4.49 -4.36
C GLU A 246 -23.89 3.46 -4.03
N ALA A 247 -23.82 2.37 -4.80
CA ALA A 247 -22.78 1.36 -4.63
C ALA A 247 -21.39 1.97 -4.82
N CYS A 248 -21.19 2.79 -5.85
CA CYS A 248 -19.93 3.48 -6.10
C CYS A 248 -19.56 4.45 -4.97
N ALA A 249 -20.51 5.27 -4.51
CA ALA A 249 -20.28 6.21 -3.41
C ALA A 249 -19.95 5.46 -2.11
N ALA A 250 -20.63 4.36 -1.81
CA ALA A 250 -20.31 3.49 -0.69
C ALA A 250 -18.90 2.88 -0.82
N CYS A 251 -18.52 2.44 -2.03
CA CYS A 251 -17.17 1.94 -2.29
C CYS A 251 -16.09 2.99 -1.97
N VAL A 252 -16.29 4.22 -2.45
CA VAL A 252 -15.37 5.34 -2.19
C VAL A 252 -15.36 5.74 -0.72
N ALA A 253 -16.50 5.69 -0.02
CA ALA A 253 -16.60 6.04 1.39
C ALA A 253 -15.96 5.00 2.33
N ASP A 254 -16.25 3.73 2.08
CA ASP A 254 -15.91 2.62 2.97
C ASP A 254 -14.49 2.08 2.73
N PHE A 255 -14.05 2.09 1.46
CA PHE A 255 -12.78 1.48 1.03
C PHE A 255 -11.83 2.49 0.38
N GLY A 256 -12.38 3.58 -0.17
CA GLY A 256 -11.59 4.62 -0.80
C GLY A 256 -11.17 4.35 -2.24
N VAL A 257 -10.62 5.38 -2.89
CA VAL A 257 -10.57 5.53 -4.36
C VAL A 257 -9.72 4.49 -5.11
N GLY A 258 -8.85 3.75 -4.43
CA GLY A 258 -7.90 2.82 -5.03
C GLY A 258 -8.15 1.35 -4.74
N SER A 259 -9.21 1.02 -4.00
CA SER A 259 -9.32 -0.25 -3.29
C SER A 259 -10.64 -0.95 -3.53
N HIS A 260 -10.62 -2.28 -3.48
CA HIS A 260 -11.80 -3.15 -3.53
C HIS A 260 -12.74 -2.81 -4.70
N CYS A 261 -14.02 -2.52 -4.44
CA CYS A 261 -14.98 -2.17 -5.49
C CYS A 261 -14.79 -0.77 -6.08
N ALA A 262 -14.01 0.13 -5.47
CA ALA A 262 -13.77 1.46 -6.02
C ALA A 262 -12.89 1.43 -7.28
N SER A 263 -12.14 0.36 -7.51
CA SER A 263 -11.40 0.15 -8.78
C SER A 263 -12.33 0.01 -9.99
N CYS A 264 -13.63 -0.28 -9.79
CA CYS A 264 -14.65 -0.21 -10.84
C CYS A 264 -14.80 1.21 -11.43
N LEU A 265 -14.32 2.28 -10.77
CA LEU A 265 -14.34 3.62 -11.34
C LEU A 265 -13.39 3.78 -12.53
N ARG A 266 -12.33 2.97 -12.60
CA ARG A 266 -11.31 3.03 -13.66
C ARG A 266 -10.87 1.64 -14.07
N PRO A 267 -11.73 0.89 -14.77
CA PRO A 267 -11.32 -0.38 -15.34
C PRO A 267 -10.17 -0.13 -16.34
N SER A 268 -8.94 -0.52 -15.96
CA SER A 268 -7.65 -0.18 -16.60
C SER A 268 -7.41 -0.74 -18.01
N ALA A 269 -8.46 -1.02 -18.81
CA ALA A 269 -8.30 -1.59 -20.15
C ALA A 269 -8.03 -0.53 -21.26
N ALA A 270 -8.17 0.77 -20.98
CA ALA A 270 -7.94 1.80 -22.00
C ALA A 270 -6.51 2.41 -21.92
N PRO A 271 -5.76 2.47 -23.04
CA PRO A 271 -4.42 3.09 -23.11
C PRO A 271 -4.39 4.56 -22.67
N SER A 272 -5.53 5.25 -22.66
CA SER A 272 -5.68 6.65 -22.23
C SER A 272 -5.97 6.82 -20.74
N GLY A 273 -6.18 5.73 -19.99
CA GLY A 273 -6.40 5.76 -18.54
C GLY A 273 -7.60 6.59 -18.05
N GLY A 274 -8.52 7.00 -18.93
CA GLY A 274 -9.68 7.82 -18.60
C GLY A 274 -10.82 7.04 -17.95
N TYR A 275 -11.73 7.76 -17.30
CA TYR A 275 -13.02 7.21 -16.82
C TYR A 275 -13.88 6.78 -18.01
N ASN A 276 -14.45 5.57 -17.96
CA ASN A 276 -15.42 5.07 -18.94
C ASN A 276 -16.73 4.72 -18.23
N ALA A 277 -17.75 5.55 -18.40
CA ALA A 277 -19.03 5.41 -17.71
C ALA A 277 -19.70 4.05 -17.95
N THR A 278 -19.61 3.50 -19.16
CA THR A 278 -20.25 2.22 -19.52
C THR A 278 -19.57 1.06 -18.80
N SER A 279 -18.24 0.93 -18.92
CA SER A 279 -17.51 -0.16 -18.25
C SER A 279 -17.56 -0.03 -16.73
N SER A 280 -17.57 1.19 -16.20
CA SER A 280 -17.77 1.42 -14.76
C SER A 280 -19.16 0.99 -14.32
N ALA A 281 -20.21 1.29 -15.09
CA ALA A 281 -21.57 0.86 -14.80
C ALA A 281 -21.72 -0.67 -14.85
N GLU A 282 -21.12 -1.35 -15.83
CA GLU A 282 -21.12 -2.82 -15.89
C GLU A 282 -20.39 -3.45 -14.69
N CYS A 283 -19.25 -2.87 -14.30
CA CYS A 283 -18.50 -3.30 -13.12
C CYS A 283 -19.29 -3.10 -11.83
N PHE A 284 -19.92 -1.94 -11.64
CA PHE A 284 -20.79 -1.71 -10.49
C PHE A 284 -22.08 -2.53 -10.54
N GLY A 285 -22.56 -2.93 -11.72
CA GLY A 285 -23.64 -3.91 -11.86
C GLY A 285 -23.27 -5.26 -11.25
N CYS A 286 -22.04 -5.74 -11.48
CA CYS A 286 -21.51 -6.92 -10.80
C CYS A 286 -21.45 -6.73 -9.26
N VAL A 287 -20.99 -5.57 -8.80
CA VAL A 287 -20.90 -5.26 -7.35
C VAL A 287 -22.29 -5.24 -6.70
N VAL A 288 -23.27 -4.61 -7.35
CA VAL A 288 -24.65 -4.54 -6.89
C VAL A 288 -25.27 -5.95 -6.86
N ALA A 289 -25.08 -6.75 -7.90
CA ALA A 289 -25.60 -8.12 -7.96
C ALA A 289 -24.99 -9.03 -6.88
N GLY A 290 -23.72 -8.85 -6.54
CA GLY A 290 -23.05 -9.59 -5.47
C GLY A 290 -23.24 -9.04 -4.06
N GLY A 291 -23.86 -7.88 -3.91
CA GLY A 291 -24.22 -7.29 -2.62
C GLY A 291 -23.03 -6.88 -1.74
N ALA A 292 -23.24 -6.92 -0.42
CA ALA A 292 -22.24 -6.49 0.57
C ALA A 292 -20.93 -7.28 0.52
N GLU A 293 -21.01 -8.56 0.16
CA GLU A 293 -19.86 -9.46 0.17
C GLU A 293 -18.84 -9.09 -0.90
N LEU A 294 -19.27 -8.70 -2.10
CA LEU A 294 -18.36 -8.34 -3.19
C LEU A 294 -17.83 -6.91 -3.09
N ARG A 295 -18.47 -6.03 -2.31
CA ARG A 295 -18.00 -4.65 -2.09
C ARG A 295 -16.59 -4.60 -1.49
N ASP A 296 -16.27 -5.50 -0.57
CA ASP A 296 -14.93 -5.59 0.06
C ASP A 296 -13.93 -6.41 -0.79
N THR A 297 -14.17 -6.61 -2.09
CA THR A 297 -13.30 -7.44 -2.93
C THR A 297 -12.98 -6.75 -4.25
N THR A 298 -11.90 -7.20 -4.90
CA THR A 298 -11.56 -6.78 -6.27
C THR A 298 -12.27 -7.63 -7.34
N ALA A 299 -13.08 -8.63 -6.95
CA ALA A 299 -13.60 -9.67 -7.84
C ALA A 299 -14.29 -9.12 -9.10
N CYS A 300 -15.23 -8.19 -8.93
CA CYS A 300 -15.90 -7.55 -10.06
C CYS A 300 -14.92 -6.73 -10.89
N SER A 301 -14.04 -5.94 -10.28
CA SER A 301 -13.10 -5.09 -11.00
C SER A 301 -12.09 -5.87 -11.84
N GLU A 302 -11.65 -7.05 -11.40
CA GLU A 302 -10.71 -7.86 -12.15
C GLU A 302 -11.31 -8.48 -13.43
N CYS A 303 -12.64 -8.46 -13.57
CA CYS A 303 -13.31 -8.83 -14.83
C CYS A 303 -13.27 -7.75 -15.90
N PHE A 304 -12.91 -6.52 -15.52
CA PHE A 304 -12.83 -5.35 -16.40
C PHE A 304 -11.41 -4.74 -16.41
N VAL A 305 -10.50 -5.27 -15.58
CA VAL A 305 -9.10 -4.84 -15.45
C VAL A 305 -8.18 -6.02 -15.75
N SER A 306 -7.43 -5.94 -16.84
CA SER A 306 -6.35 -6.89 -17.08
C SER A 306 -5.08 -6.47 -16.32
N ARG A 307 -4.48 -7.42 -15.60
CA ARG A 307 -3.19 -7.21 -14.93
C ARG A 307 -2.01 -7.26 -15.91
N SER A 308 -2.15 -7.94 -17.05
CA SER A 308 -1.12 -8.00 -18.10
C SER A 308 -1.31 -6.98 -19.23
N GLY A 309 -2.40 -6.20 -19.22
CA GLY A 309 -2.81 -5.30 -20.29
C GLY A 309 -3.49 -5.99 -21.48
N GLY A 310 -3.77 -7.29 -21.39
CA GLY A 310 -4.55 -8.06 -22.35
C GLY A 310 -6.07 -7.82 -22.26
N ALA A 311 -6.83 -8.40 -23.18
CA ALA A 311 -8.29 -8.41 -23.04
C ALA A 311 -8.71 -9.38 -21.91
N VAL A 312 -9.91 -9.21 -21.38
CA VAL A 312 -10.53 -10.15 -20.42
C VAL A 312 -11.82 -10.68 -21.06
N ASP A 313 -12.09 -11.97 -20.90
CA ASP A 313 -13.41 -12.54 -21.17
C ASP A 313 -14.37 -12.09 -20.07
N THR A 314 -14.85 -10.84 -20.19
CA THR A 314 -15.69 -10.19 -19.18
C THR A 314 -16.97 -10.98 -18.89
N PRO A 315 -17.74 -11.48 -19.89
CA PRO A 315 -18.93 -12.29 -19.60
C PRO A 315 -18.61 -13.56 -18.81
N GLY A 316 -17.57 -14.29 -19.21
CA GLY A 316 -17.12 -15.49 -18.49
C GLY A 316 -16.65 -15.17 -17.07
N CYS A 317 -15.90 -14.10 -16.91
CA CYS A 317 -15.41 -13.66 -15.60
C CYS A 317 -16.55 -13.26 -14.66
N VAL A 318 -17.50 -12.44 -15.14
CA VAL A 318 -18.66 -12.01 -14.34
C VAL A 318 -19.51 -13.23 -13.94
N ALA A 319 -19.67 -14.22 -14.84
CA ALA A 319 -20.34 -15.48 -14.49
C ALA A 319 -19.59 -16.28 -13.41
N CYS A 320 -18.25 -16.33 -13.47
CA CYS A 320 -17.42 -16.92 -12.41
C CYS A 320 -17.61 -16.20 -11.07
N VAL A 321 -17.60 -14.85 -11.08
CA VAL A 321 -17.81 -14.03 -9.88
C VAL A 321 -19.23 -14.16 -9.33
N ALA A 322 -20.23 -14.37 -10.17
CA ALA A 322 -21.61 -14.59 -9.74
C ALA A 322 -21.81 -15.96 -9.05
N ASN A 323 -20.83 -16.87 -9.11
CA ASN A 323 -20.97 -18.19 -8.54
C ASN A 323 -20.85 -18.16 -7.00
N THR A 324 -22.01 -18.23 -6.33
CA THR A 324 -22.12 -18.16 -4.88
C THR A 324 -21.68 -19.40 -4.12
N THR A 325 -21.35 -20.49 -4.82
CA THR A 325 -20.73 -21.68 -4.21
C THR A 325 -19.29 -21.42 -3.75
N ARG A 326 -18.73 -20.23 -4.02
CA ARG A 326 -17.44 -19.75 -3.52
C ARG A 326 -17.65 -18.58 -2.57
N SER A 327 -16.75 -18.41 -1.61
CA SER A 327 -16.72 -17.20 -0.78
C SER A 327 -16.51 -15.95 -1.64
N ALA A 328 -16.90 -14.79 -1.13
CA ALA A 328 -16.71 -13.51 -1.81
C ALA A 328 -15.25 -13.26 -2.23
N ARG A 329 -14.31 -13.57 -1.34
CA ARG A 329 -12.87 -13.38 -1.59
C ARG A 329 -12.31 -14.41 -2.55
N ALA A 330 -12.79 -15.65 -2.52
CA ALA A 330 -12.39 -16.65 -3.51
C ALA A 330 -12.77 -16.26 -4.95
N ARG A 331 -13.91 -15.57 -5.12
CA ARG A 331 -14.33 -15.02 -6.42
C ARG A 331 -13.37 -13.97 -6.97
N ALA A 332 -12.49 -13.38 -6.14
CA ALA A 332 -11.46 -12.46 -6.62
C ALA A 332 -10.46 -13.13 -7.58
N GLY A 333 -10.27 -14.46 -7.48
CA GLY A 333 -9.41 -15.19 -8.40
C GLY A 333 -9.97 -15.36 -9.82
N CYS A 334 -11.27 -15.07 -10.06
CA CYS A 334 -11.91 -15.23 -11.36
C CYS A 334 -11.27 -14.36 -12.46
N GLY A 335 -10.89 -13.12 -12.14
CA GLY A 335 -10.31 -12.20 -13.14
C GLY A 335 -9.04 -12.74 -13.78
N GLY A 336 -8.12 -13.27 -12.96
CA GLY A 336 -6.89 -13.88 -13.46
C GLY A 336 -7.12 -15.11 -14.36
N CYS A 337 -8.19 -15.89 -14.13
CA CYS A 337 -8.49 -17.06 -14.95
C CYS A 337 -9.12 -16.72 -16.31
N HIS A 338 -9.80 -15.57 -16.40
CA HIS A 338 -10.53 -15.14 -17.59
C HIS A 338 -9.78 -14.11 -18.45
N GLU A 339 -8.55 -13.77 -18.10
CA GLU A 339 -7.68 -12.97 -18.96
C GLU A 339 -7.42 -13.73 -20.29
N THR A 340 -7.51 -13.05 -21.44
CA THR A 340 -7.43 -13.70 -22.77
C THR A 340 -6.04 -14.20 -23.11
N SER A 341 -5.02 -13.68 -22.43
CA SER A 341 -3.65 -14.19 -22.51
C SER A 341 -3.50 -15.57 -21.83
N VAL A 342 -4.50 -15.99 -21.05
CA VAL A 342 -4.60 -17.33 -20.47
C VAL A 342 -5.31 -18.25 -21.44
N LEU A 343 -4.52 -19.01 -22.21
CA LEU A 343 -5.00 -19.89 -23.27
C LEU A 343 -4.99 -21.37 -22.84
N GLY A 344 -5.90 -22.16 -23.46
CA GLY A 344 -5.92 -23.63 -23.37
C GLY A 344 -5.96 -24.18 -21.94
N ASP A 345 -5.06 -25.13 -21.66
CA ASP A 345 -4.90 -25.80 -20.36
C ASP A 345 -4.67 -24.83 -19.19
N GLY A 346 -4.15 -23.63 -19.44
CA GLY A 346 -3.92 -22.62 -18.40
C GLY A 346 -5.21 -22.12 -17.77
N ARG A 347 -6.26 -21.92 -18.59
CA ARG A 347 -7.58 -21.46 -18.13
C ARG A 347 -8.32 -22.58 -17.40
N ALA A 348 -8.34 -23.78 -17.99
CA ALA A 348 -8.94 -24.95 -17.35
C ALA A 348 -8.26 -25.29 -16.01
N GLY A 349 -6.92 -25.21 -15.95
CA GLY A 349 -6.16 -25.39 -14.71
C GLY A 349 -6.44 -24.31 -13.66
N CYS A 350 -6.62 -23.06 -14.08
CA CYS A 350 -6.98 -21.95 -13.18
C CYS A 350 -8.36 -22.15 -12.57
N LEU A 351 -9.36 -22.46 -13.39
CA LEU A 351 -10.73 -22.73 -12.94
C LEU A 351 -10.79 -23.97 -12.04
N GLY A 352 -10.07 -25.04 -12.40
CA GLY A 352 -9.95 -26.24 -11.56
C GLY A 352 -9.26 -25.95 -10.23
N CYS A 353 -8.25 -25.08 -10.20
CA CYS A 353 -7.63 -24.59 -8.96
C CYS A 353 -8.65 -23.81 -8.10
N LEU A 354 -9.44 -22.92 -8.71
CA LEU A 354 -10.49 -22.17 -8.00
C LEU A 354 -11.58 -23.08 -7.42
N GLU A 355 -11.92 -24.16 -8.11
CA GLU A 355 -12.86 -25.17 -7.60
C GLU A 355 -12.27 -25.96 -6.44
N ALA A 356 -11.01 -26.39 -6.57
CA ALA A 356 -10.31 -27.18 -5.55
C ALA A 356 -9.97 -26.38 -4.29
N ALA A 357 -9.81 -25.05 -4.39
CA ALA A 357 -9.57 -24.18 -3.24
C ALA A 357 -10.74 -24.18 -2.24
N GLY A 358 -11.96 -24.52 -2.69
CA GLY A 358 -13.16 -24.59 -1.86
C GLY A 358 -13.61 -23.23 -1.31
N ILE A 359 -14.61 -23.25 -0.42
CA ILE A 359 -15.18 -22.05 0.22
C ILE A 359 -14.25 -21.51 1.32
N ASP A 360 -13.42 -22.37 1.93
CA ASP A 360 -12.70 -22.05 3.16
C ASP A 360 -11.26 -21.55 2.95
N SER A 361 -10.82 -21.33 1.70
CA SER A 361 -9.44 -20.94 1.41
C SER A 361 -9.33 -19.75 0.44
N ASP A 362 -9.84 -18.59 0.89
CA ASP A 362 -9.80 -17.30 0.20
C ASP A 362 -8.44 -16.98 -0.44
N GLU A 363 -7.35 -17.19 0.30
CA GLU A 363 -5.99 -16.88 -0.15
C GLU A 363 -5.52 -17.81 -1.28
N LYS A 364 -5.90 -19.08 -1.25
CA LYS A 364 -5.59 -20.04 -2.33
C LYS A 364 -6.35 -19.71 -3.60
N ALA A 365 -7.64 -19.41 -3.47
CA ALA A 365 -8.47 -19.04 -4.60
C ALA A 365 -7.98 -17.75 -5.28
N ALA A 366 -7.65 -16.71 -4.51
CA ALA A 366 -7.03 -15.50 -5.06
C ALA A 366 -5.69 -15.80 -5.76
N ALA A 367 -4.90 -16.73 -5.22
CA ALA A 367 -3.61 -17.12 -5.80
C ALA A 367 -3.74 -17.99 -7.06
N CYS A 368 -4.85 -18.71 -7.28
CA CYS A 368 -5.10 -19.45 -8.52
C CYS A 368 -5.06 -18.52 -9.74
N GLY A 369 -5.76 -17.38 -9.69
CA GLY A 369 -5.71 -16.36 -10.74
C GLY A 369 -4.33 -15.70 -10.88
N ALA A 370 -3.51 -15.68 -9.81
CA ALA A 370 -2.14 -15.18 -9.89
C ALA A 370 -1.19 -16.18 -10.56
N CYS A 371 -1.48 -17.49 -10.51
CA CYS A 371 -0.72 -18.54 -11.20
C CYS A 371 -0.97 -18.60 -12.71
N SER A 372 -2.07 -18.01 -13.20
CA SER A 372 -2.43 -18.03 -14.63
C SER A 372 -1.86 -16.86 -15.43
N VAL A 373 -1.19 -15.89 -14.79
CA VAL A 373 -0.67 -14.70 -15.49
C VAL A 373 0.37 -15.08 -16.56
N PRO A 374 0.51 -14.30 -17.66
CA PRO A 374 1.39 -14.64 -18.79
C PRO A 374 2.85 -14.93 -18.42
N ALA A 375 3.35 -14.27 -17.37
CA ALA A 375 4.69 -14.54 -16.86
C ALA A 375 4.84 -16.00 -16.41
N LEU A 376 3.83 -16.56 -15.74
CA LEU A 376 3.90 -17.89 -15.13
C LEU A 376 3.41 -19.03 -16.02
N THR A 377 3.00 -18.77 -17.27
CA THR A 377 2.42 -19.80 -18.15
C THR A 377 3.26 -21.07 -18.25
N GLN A 378 4.59 -20.96 -18.30
CA GLN A 378 5.51 -22.11 -18.38
C GLN A 378 5.58 -22.96 -17.09
N VAL A 379 5.20 -22.38 -15.95
CA VAL A 379 5.26 -23.01 -14.62
C VAL A 379 3.89 -23.11 -13.94
N ALA A 380 2.80 -22.84 -14.67
CA ALA A 380 1.46 -22.72 -14.11
C ALA A 380 1.03 -24.03 -13.40
N LYS A 381 1.33 -25.19 -13.98
CA LYS A 381 1.04 -26.51 -13.36
C LYS A 381 1.73 -26.68 -12.01
N GLN A 382 3.00 -26.29 -11.90
CA GLN A 382 3.77 -26.33 -10.67
C GLN A 382 3.23 -25.32 -9.64
N CYS A 383 2.79 -24.15 -10.11
CA CYS A 383 2.14 -23.14 -9.28
C CYS A 383 0.84 -23.66 -8.66
N TYR A 384 -0.04 -24.28 -9.46
CA TYR A 384 -1.27 -24.91 -8.94
C TYR A 384 -0.97 -26.08 -8.00
N GLY A 385 0.05 -26.90 -8.30
CA GLY A 385 0.50 -27.97 -7.40
C GLY A 385 1.00 -27.44 -6.05
N CYS A 386 1.69 -26.31 -6.04
CA CYS A 386 2.09 -25.62 -4.81
C CYS A 386 0.87 -25.16 -3.98
N LEU A 387 -0.14 -24.57 -4.63
CA LEU A 387 -1.36 -24.12 -3.95
C LEU A 387 -2.13 -25.28 -3.30
N ALA A 388 -2.14 -26.45 -3.94
CA ALA A 388 -2.74 -27.65 -3.36
C ALA A 388 -2.03 -28.09 -2.07
N ALA A 389 -0.71 -27.95 -1.98
CA ALA A 389 0.11 -28.47 -0.88
C ALA A 389 0.35 -27.48 0.27
N ILE A 390 0.33 -26.16 0.01
CA ILE A 390 0.70 -25.13 0.99
C ILE A 390 -0.48 -24.76 1.92
N GLN A 391 -0.20 -24.26 3.14
CA GLN A 391 -1.22 -23.66 4.00
C GLN A 391 -1.71 -22.31 3.42
N PRO A 392 -2.95 -21.86 3.74
CA PRO A 392 -3.50 -20.61 3.21
C PRO A 392 -2.54 -19.41 3.32
N GLY A 393 -1.94 -19.20 4.50
CA GLY A 393 -1.04 -18.06 4.75
C GLY A 393 0.25 -18.04 3.90
N GLY A 394 0.53 -19.12 3.17
CA GLY A 394 1.64 -19.22 2.20
C GLY A 394 1.21 -19.14 0.73
N ALA A 395 -0.09 -19.20 0.42
CA ALA A 395 -0.61 -19.37 -0.94
C ALA A 395 -0.11 -18.30 -1.92
N ALA A 396 -0.05 -17.03 -1.48
CA ALA A 396 0.45 -15.94 -2.31
C ALA A 396 1.91 -16.12 -2.75
N MET A 397 2.71 -16.92 -2.05
CA MET A 397 4.10 -17.22 -2.45
C MET A 397 4.17 -18.18 -3.63
N CYS A 398 3.19 -19.07 -3.83
CA CYS A 398 3.19 -19.98 -4.98
C CYS A 398 3.19 -19.19 -6.31
N ALA A 399 2.52 -18.04 -6.36
CA ALA A 399 2.49 -17.16 -7.51
C ALA A 399 3.67 -16.16 -7.59
N ARG A 400 4.74 -16.34 -6.81
CA ARG A 400 5.90 -15.43 -6.77
C ARG A 400 7.21 -16.12 -7.19
N LEU A 401 7.44 -16.25 -8.49
CA LEU A 401 8.67 -16.84 -9.02
C LEU A 401 9.80 -15.81 -9.23
N GLY A 402 10.10 -14.98 -8.23
CA GLY A 402 11.19 -13.99 -8.30
C GLY A 402 10.89 -12.74 -9.13
N GLN A 403 9.69 -12.66 -9.70
CA GLN A 403 9.17 -11.46 -10.36
C GLN A 403 8.95 -10.32 -9.35
N LYS A 404 9.57 -9.16 -9.60
CA LYS A 404 9.11 -7.90 -9.01
C LYS A 404 7.90 -7.42 -9.82
N PRO A 405 6.89 -6.78 -9.20
CA PRO A 405 5.78 -6.18 -9.94
C PRO A 405 6.30 -5.35 -11.13
N GLY A 406 5.79 -5.65 -12.34
CA GLY A 406 6.17 -4.94 -13.56
C GLY A 406 7.54 -5.30 -14.17
N ARG A 407 8.22 -6.37 -13.70
CA ARG A 407 9.44 -6.88 -14.34
C ARG A 407 9.24 -8.28 -14.91
N PRO A 408 9.79 -8.58 -16.09
CA PRO A 408 9.76 -9.94 -16.62
C PRO A 408 10.50 -10.88 -15.68
N LEU A 409 10.12 -12.16 -15.74
CA LEU A 409 10.84 -13.21 -15.05
C LEU A 409 12.30 -13.22 -15.49
N PRO A 410 13.25 -13.38 -14.55
CA PRO A 410 14.62 -13.72 -14.92
C PRO A 410 14.60 -14.93 -15.87
N PRO A 411 15.39 -14.94 -16.95
CA PRO A 411 15.40 -16.04 -17.93
C PRO A 411 15.62 -17.42 -17.28
N ASP A 412 16.33 -17.45 -16.15
CA ASP A 412 16.63 -18.69 -15.43
C ASP A 412 15.54 -19.10 -14.40
N ALA A 413 14.48 -18.30 -14.24
CA ALA A 413 13.45 -18.51 -13.21
C ALA A 413 12.69 -19.83 -13.42
N ALA A 414 12.44 -20.21 -14.67
CA ALA A 414 11.83 -21.51 -15.00
C ALA A 414 12.68 -22.70 -14.49
N GLY A 415 14.01 -22.59 -14.57
CA GLY A 415 14.93 -23.61 -14.04
C GLY A 415 14.98 -23.67 -12.51
N LEU A 416 14.69 -22.56 -11.83
CA LEU A 416 14.61 -22.50 -10.37
C LEU A 416 13.25 -22.95 -9.83
N ALA A 417 12.21 -22.99 -10.65
CA ALA A 417 10.84 -23.28 -10.19
C ALA A 417 10.70 -24.56 -9.38
N PRO A 418 11.25 -25.73 -9.79
CA PRO A 418 11.14 -26.95 -8.99
C PRO A 418 11.77 -26.80 -7.59
N LYS A 419 12.91 -26.09 -7.49
CA LYS A 419 13.61 -25.87 -6.22
C LYS A 419 12.87 -24.86 -5.35
N TYR A 420 12.29 -23.84 -5.97
CA TYR A 420 11.47 -22.85 -5.28
C TYR A 420 10.23 -23.50 -4.66
N TYR A 421 9.46 -24.24 -5.44
CA TYR A 421 8.26 -24.93 -4.94
C TYR A 421 8.59 -26.00 -3.90
N SER A 422 9.72 -26.71 -4.06
CA SER A 422 10.24 -27.61 -3.03
C SER A 422 10.59 -26.87 -1.73
N CYS A 423 11.20 -25.69 -1.82
CA CYS A 423 11.48 -24.84 -0.66
C CYS A 423 10.20 -24.38 0.03
N LEU A 424 9.20 -23.90 -0.72
CA LEU A 424 7.91 -23.49 -0.16
C LEU A 424 7.23 -24.62 0.60
N SER A 425 7.19 -25.82 0.02
CA SER A 425 6.63 -27.00 0.68
C SER A 425 7.42 -27.38 1.95
N ALA A 426 8.75 -27.36 1.90
CA ALA A 426 9.59 -27.70 3.05
C ALA A 426 9.52 -26.69 4.21
N THR A 427 9.06 -25.46 3.93
CA THR A 427 9.00 -24.35 4.89
C THR A 427 7.56 -23.99 5.30
N ASN A 428 6.58 -24.74 4.80
CA ASN A 428 5.16 -24.51 5.04
C ASN A 428 4.81 -24.47 6.53
N ASP A 429 5.41 -25.36 7.31
CA ASP A 429 5.19 -25.47 8.76
C ASP A 429 6.30 -24.79 9.58
N SER A 430 7.20 -24.04 8.92
CA SER A 430 8.27 -23.32 9.60
C SER A 430 7.74 -22.02 10.21
N PRO A 431 8.16 -21.63 11.43
CA PRO A 431 7.76 -20.35 12.03
C PRO A 431 8.21 -19.13 11.21
N SER A 432 9.34 -19.26 10.52
CA SER A 432 9.85 -18.26 9.57
C SER A 432 9.10 -18.23 8.23
N GLY A 433 8.33 -19.29 7.93
CA GLY A 433 7.38 -19.35 6.83
C GLY A 433 7.97 -19.44 5.42
N PRO A 434 7.08 -19.43 4.40
CA PRO A 434 7.42 -19.58 3.00
C PRO A 434 8.03 -18.33 2.34
N SER A 435 7.97 -17.16 2.99
CA SER A 435 8.50 -15.90 2.44
C SER A 435 10.00 -15.92 2.17
N ASP A 436 10.77 -16.69 2.93
CA ASP A 436 12.23 -16.70 2.82
C ASP A 436 12.73 -17.38 1.55
N CYS A 437 11.96 -18.33 1.03
CA CYS A 437 12.24 -18.95 -0.26
C CYS A 437 12.23 -17.91 -1.39
N PHE A 438 11.35 -16.90 -1.28
CA PHE A 438 11.29 -15.82 -2.27
C PHE A 438 12.55 -14.94 -2.21
N THR A 439 13.11 -14.68 -1.02
CA THR A 439 14.34 -13.90 -0.87
C THR A 439 15.50 -14.52 -1.65
N CYS A 440 15.62 -15.86 -1.68
CA CYS A 440 16.62 -16.56 -2.50
C CYS A 440 16.49 -16.28 -4.00
N LEU A 441 15.28 -16.10 -4.51
CA LEU A 441 15.03 -15.77 -5.92
C LEU A 441 15.43 -14.33 -6.27
N THR A 442 15.60 -13.46 -5.27
CA THR A 442 16.04 -12.07 -5.51
C THR A 442 17.56 -11.91 -5.62
N ILE A 443 18.30 -12.98 -5.33
CA ILE A 443 19.77 -12.98 -5.38
C ILE A 443 20.23 -12.90 -6.84
N PRO A 444 21.17 -12.00 -7.19
CA PRO A 444 21.67 -11.93 -8.55
C PRO A 444 22.47 -13.21 -8.87
N ARG A 445 22.20 -13.81 -10.03
CA ARG A 445 22.80 -15.04 -10.59
C ARG A 445 22.15 -16.34 -10.12
N TYR A 446 21.73 -17.14 -11.10
CA TYR A 446 21.08 -18.45 -10.95
C TYR A 446 21.75 -19.36 -9.91
N VAL A 447 23.08 -19.53 -9.99
CA VAL A 447 23.81 -20.46 -9.11
C VAL A 447 23.67 -20.11 -7.63
N TYR A 448 23.64 -18.83 -7.27
CA TYR A 448 23.50 -18.41 -5.87
C TYR A 448 22.05 -18.55 -5.39
N SER A 449 21.07 -18.20 -6.23
CA SER A 449 19.65 -18.45 -5.94
C SER A 449 19.36 -19.94 -5.74
N GLU A 450 19.90 -20.79 -6.62
CA GLU A 450 19.78 -22.25 -6.52
C GLU A 450 20.36 -22.77 -5.20
N ARG A 451 21.59 -22.36 -4.85
CA ARG A 451 22.24 -22.79 -3.61
C ARG A 451 21.50 -22.27 -2.37
N CYS A 452 21.01 -21.05 -2.42
CA CYS A 452 20.18 -20.47 -1.36
C CYS A 452 18.90 -21.28 -1.14
N LEU A 453 18.18 -21.62 -2.22
CA LEU A 453 16.96 -22.45 -2.15
C LEU A 453 17.27 -23.82 -1.56
N LEU A 454 18.34 -24.48 -2.01
CA LEU A 454 18.77 -25.78 -1.48
C LEU A 454 19.16 -25.71 0.01
N CYS A 455 19.86 -24.64 0.41
CA CYS A 455 20.19 -24.36 1.82
C CYS A 455 18.90 -24.29 2.66
N ARG A 456 17.93 -23.48 2.23
CA ARG A 456 16.68 -23.29 2.96
C ARG A 456 15.87 -24.59 3.04
N THR A 457 15.71 -25.30 1.93
CA THR A 457 15.01 -26.59 1.87
C THR A 457 15.65 -27.64 2.77
N GLY A 458 16.99 -27.69 2.82
CA GLY A 458 17.73 -28.71 3.57
C GLY A 458 17.74 -28.50 5.08
N LEU A 459 17.79 -27.25 5.55
CA LEU A 459 17.98 -26.95 6.98
C LEU A 459 16.68 -27.05 7.81
N LYS A 460 15.51 -26.80 7.22
CA LYS A 460 14.18 -26.95 7.85
C LYS A 460 14.03 -26.34 9.27
N GLN A 461 14.75 -25.27 9.56
CA GLN A 461 14.71 -24.58 10.85
C GLN A 461 14.69 -23.06 10.68
N GLU A 462 14.29 -22.33 11.72
CA GLU A 462 14.11 -20.88 11.66
C GLU A 462 15.38 -20.13 11.25
N SER A 463 16.57 -20.56 11.71
CA SER A 463 17.85 -19.93 11.34
C SER A 463 18.14 -20.03 9.84
N ALA A 464 17.50 -20.94 9.11
CA ALA A 464 17.67 -21.06 7.67
C ALA A 464 17.10 -19.87 6.88
N GLN A 465 16.32 -18.97 7.50
CA GLN A 465 15.96 -17.69 6.89
C GLN A 465 17.17 -16.84 6.48
N TRP A 466 18.33 -17.11 7.08
CA TRP A 466 19.60 -16.44 6.82
C TRP A 466 20.39 -17.07 5.66
N CYS A 467 19.91 -18.15 5.02
CA CYS A 467 20.53 -18.73 3.83
C CYS A 467 20.83 -17.70 2.70
N PRO A 468 19.99 -16.67 2.44
CA PRO A 468 20.32 -15.62 1.47
C PRO A 468 21.59 -14.83 1.81
N GLN A 469 21.96 -14.75 3.09
CA GLN A 469 23.18 -14.08 3.55
C GLN A 469 24.42 -14.97 3.45
N CYS A 470 24.25 -16.30 3.42
CA CYS A 470 25.35 -17.22 3.13
C CYS A 470 25.61 -17.33 1.61
N TRP A 471 24.56 -17.28 0.80
CA TRP A 471 24.66 -17.56 -0.65
C TRP A 471 24.41 -16.31 -1.49
N HIS A 472 25.31 -15.31 -1.42
CA HIS A 472 25.23 -14.09 -2.23
C HIS A 472 26.51 -13.86 -3.07
N PRO A 473 26.47 -13.04 -4.14
CA PRO A 473 27.59 -12.90 -5.08
C PRO A 473 28.92 -12.39 -4.50
N GLY A 474 28.90 -11.80 -3.31
CA GLY A 474 30.09 -11.31 -2.61
C GLY A 474 30.68 -12.30 -1.62
N MET A 475 30.04 -13.46 -1.39
CA MET A 475 30.54 -14.50 -0.49
C MET A 475 31.27 -15.58 -1.28
N GLN A 476 32.48 -15.92 -0.82
CA GLN A 476 33.23 -17.04 -1.39
C GLN A 476 32.52 -18.38 -1.10
N PRO A 477 32.52 -19.34 -2.04
CA PRO A 477 31.81 -20.62 -1.87
C PRO A 477 32.15 -21.37 -0.58
N GLU A 478 33.42 -21.36 -0.16
CA GLU A 478 33.89 -22.03 1.05
C GLU A 478 33.27 -21.38 2.30
N ARG A 479 33.28 -20.04 2.35
CA ARG A 479 32.65 -19.26 3.42
C ARG A 479 31.12 -19.42 3.43
N ALA A 480 30.50 -19.50 2.25
CA ALA A 480 29.06 -19.77 2.13
C ALA A 480 28.70 -21.14 2.72
N GLN A 481 29.51 -22.17 2.46
CA GLN A 481 29.33 -23.50 3.03
C GLN A 481 29.58 -23.54 4.54
N GLU A 482 30.58 -22.81 5.04
CA GLU A 482 30.80 -22.63 6.48
C GLU A 482 29.61 -21.95 7.15
N CYS A 483 29.12 -20.86 6.57
CA CYS A 483 27.93 -20.14 7.02
C CYS A 483 26.72 -21.08 7.06
N GLN A 484 26.46 -21.85 6.01
CA GLN A 484 25.37 -22.83 5.98
C GLN A 484 25.53 -23.92 7.05
N ARG A 485 26.74 -24.45 7.26
CA ARG A 485 27.03 -25.45 8.30
C ARG A 485 26.83 -24.88 9.70
N CYS A 486 27.18 -23.61 9.92
CA CYS A 486 26.90 -22.91 11.17
C CYS A 486 25.40 -22.73 11.37
N LEU A 487 24.66 -22.28 10.35
CA LEU A 487 23.21 -22.14 10.43
C LEU A 487 22.55 -23.46 10.79
N ALA A 488 23.03 -24.59 10.26
CA ALA A 488 22.53 -25.93 10.57
C ALA A 488 22.59 -26.30 12.07
N ARG A 489 23.49 -25.68 12.84
CA ARG A 489 23.72 -26.00 14.26
C ARG A 489 23.26 -24.91 15.22
N THR A 490 22.76 -23.79 14.69
CA THR A 490 22.52 -22.58 15.48
C THR A 490 21.03 -22.24 15.52
N THR A 491 20.56 -21.80 16.69
CA THR A 491 19.19 -21.30 16.87
C THR A 491 18.99 -19.97 16.15
N TYR A 492 17.74 -19.55 15.96
CA TYR A 492 17.40 -18.30 15.29
C TYR A 492 18.11 -17.07 15.90
N ALA A 493 18.05 -16.95 17.23
CA ALA A 493 18.52 -15.77 17.97
C ALA A 493 20.02 -15.51 17.79
N GLU A 494 20.78 -16.57 17.58
CA GLU A 494 22.24 -16.51 17.45
C GLU A 494 22.71 -16.64 16.00
N GLY A 495 21.86 -17.19 15.11
CA GLY A 495 22.24 -17.58 13.75
C GLY A 495 22.76 -16.42 12.90
N PHE A 496 22.17 -15.23 13.02
CA PHE A 496 22.64 -14.06 12.25
C PHE A 496 24.02 -13.59 12.73
N ALA A 497 24.17 -13.30 14.02
CA ALA A 497 25.40 -12.77 14.58
C ALA A 497 26.56 -13.78 14.49
N LYS A 498 26.31 -15.05 14.85
CA LYS A 498 27.35 -16.09 14.90
C LYS A 498 27.72 -16.62 13.51
N CYS A 499 26.75 -16.85 12.62
CA CYS A 499 27.04 -17.55 11.36
C CYS A 499 27.30 -16.63 10.17
N VAL A 500 26.66 -15.45 10.12
CA VAL A 500 26.83 -14.51 9.01
C VAL A 500 28.05 -13.61 9.24
N PHE A 501 28.25 -13.14 10.48
CA PHE A 501 29.33 -12.22 10.85
C PHE A 501 30.48 -12.84 11.63
N GLY A 502 30.22 -13.89 12.43
CA GLY A 502 31.27 -14.65 13.09
C GLY A 502 32.08 -15.41 12.03
N GLY A 503 33.17 -14.81 11.55
CA GLY A 503 34.13 -15.52 10.69
C GLY A 503 34.49 -16.84 11.37
N GLY A 504 34.36 -17.96 10.62
CA GLY A 504 34.34 -19.35 11.12
C GLY A 504 35.60 -19.83 11.83
N GLY A 505 36.00 -19.17 12.91
CA GLY A 505 37.20 -19.43 13.71
C GLY A 505 36.93 -20.20 15.01
N GLU A 506 35.71 -20.68 15.27
CA GLU A 506 35.43 -21.51 16.45
C GLU A 506 35.21 -22.97 16.03
N GLY A 507 36.31 -23.58 15.60
CA GLY A 507 36.47 -25.03 15.51
C GLY A 507 37.69 -25.44 16.31
N GLY A 508 37.51 -25.64 17.62
CA GLY A 508 38.60 -26.01 18.52
C GLY A 508 38.10 -26.55 19.84
N ASP A 509 37.38 -27.68 19.80
CA ASP A 509 37.14 -28.50 20.97
C ASP A 509 38.48 -29.03 21.53
N GLY A 510 38.76 -28.71 22.80
CA GLY A 510 39.44 -29.57 23.75
C GLY A 510 40.81 -30.17 23.37
N VAL A 511 41.89 -29.42 23.57
CA VAL A 511 43.19 -30.00 23.97
C VAL A 511 43.59 -29.43 25.33
N LYS A 512 43.27 -30.18 26.39
CA LYS A 512 44.01 -30.11 27.66
C LYS A 512 45.46 -30.49 27.37
N GLY A 513 46.39 -29.56 27.54
CA GLY A 513 47.82 -29.88 27.63
C GLY A 513 48.71 -28.87 26.95
N SER A 514 49.07 -27.80 27.66
CA SER A 514 50.31 -27.07 27.39
C SER A 514 51.41 -27.60 28.31
N PRO A 515 52.38 -28.41 27.82
CA PRO A 515 53.68 -28.51 28.46
C PRO A 515 54.52 -27.31 28.00
N GLY A 516 55.08 -26.59 28.97
CA GLY A 516 55.85 -25.38 28.71
C GLY A 516 57.08 -25.60 27.83
N ARG A 517 57.50 -24.54 27.14
CA ARG A 517 58.89 -24.29 26.72
C ARG A 517 59.05 -22.78 26.52
N ARG A 518 59.65 -22.13 27.51
CA ARG A 518 61.08 -21.74 27.54
C ARG A 518 61.41 -20.56 26.62
N ARG A 519 61.53 -19.42 27.29
CA ARG A 519 62.45 -18.31 27.00
C ARG A 519 63.69 -18.78 26.22
N ARG A 520 64.00 -18.10 25.11
CA ARG A 520 65.38 -17.80 24.74
C ARG A 520 65.49 -16.34 24.32
N ARG A 521 66.14 -15.58 25.19
CA ARG A 521 66.94 -14.39 24.87
C ARG A 521 67.91 -14.74 23.74
N ARG A 522 68.07 -13.84 22.78
CA ARG A 522 69.38 -13.48 22.22
C ARG A 522 69.34 -12.00 21.87
N GLY A 523 70.19 -11.23 22.57
CA GLY A 523 70.70 -9.99 22.03
C GLY A 523 71.85 -10.29 21.07
N VAL A 524 71.94 -9.47 20.03
CA VAL A 524 73.14 -8.72 19.66
C VAL A 524 72.66 -7.29 19.43
#